data_AF-A0A436BNF3-F1
#
_entry.id   AF-A0A436BNF3-F1
#
_cell.length_a   1.000
_cell.length_b   1.000
_cell.length_c   1.000
_cell.angle_alpha   90.00
_cell.angle_beta   90.00
_cell.angle_gamma   90.00
#
_symmetry.space_group_name_H-M   'P 1'
#
loop_
_entity.id
_entity.type
_entity.pdbx_description
1 polymer ?
#
loop_
_entity_poly.entity_id
_entity_poly.type
_entity_poly.pdbx_seq_one_letter_code
_entity_poly.pdbx_strand_id
1 'polypeptide(L)'
;ARLFGGGTSTFNLGGSDGTIQGTNVANPVFTLGNGNTLNGITITGGGDGIFGNNITGATLTNVTVTGAGGNGADFTGSSTGITGSNFTATGNGLDGLHIDGDGTYNFTGTTLLKGNLDDGLDITGKGTYTFATVNAQDNTDRGITVQGTSTGGTFTTTGGTVSGNGGTAVFIDPITAHVVLDSISQSGGTSGVVLENVAGSFTVNGATTISNTTGPAIAISDSPATIRFGDISITNPGADTQSGDDDVAGVNAAVVAGNSVISGLGVGTGLDFSGSKTNFTAQSLSIT
;
A
#
# COMPACT_ATOMS: atom_id res chain seq x y z
N ALA A 1 -7.97 3.08 -27.19
CA ALA A 1 -9.07 2.66 -28.08
C ALA A 1 -10.39 2.89 -27.34
N ARG A 2 -11.45 3.40 -27.97
CA ARG A 2 -12.74 3.59 -27.27
C ARG A 2 -13.49 2.27 -27.23
N LEU A 3 -13.50 1.60 -26.08
CA LEU A 3 -14.28 0.39 -25.82
C LEU A 3 -15.74 0.79 -25.53
N PHE A 4 -16.58 0.85 -26.57
CA PHE A 4 -18.03 0.97 -26.37
C PHE A 4 -18.70 -0.38 -26.56
N GLY A 5 -19.51 -0.74 -25.58
CA GLY A 5 -20.38 -1.92 -25.58
C GLY A 5 -20.03 -2.80 -24.40
N GLY A 6 -20.85 -2.77 -23.34
CA GLY A 6 -20.70 -3.57 -22.12
C GLY A 6 -20.85 -5.08 -22.33
N GLY A 7 -20.19 -5.63 -23.34
CA GLY A 7 -19.97 -7.06 -23.55
C GLY A 7 -18.63 -7.49 -22.97
N THR A 8 -18.55 -8.75 -22.60
CA THR A 8 -17.30 -9.43 -22.27
C THR A 8 -16.41 -9.47 -23.51
N SER A 9 -15.33 -8.70 -23.52
CA SER A 9 -14.34 -8.72 -24.60
C SER A 9 -13.01 -9.24 -24.07
N THR A 10 -12.39 -10.16 -24.81
CA THR A 10 -11.02 -10.62 -24.56
C THR A 10 -10.13 -10.04 -25.64
N PHE A 11 -9.16 -9.21 -25.25
CA PHE A 11 -8.19 -8.63 -26.17
C PHE A 11 -6.87 -9.39 -26.07
N ASN A 12 -6.62 -10.29 -27.03
CA ASN A 12 -5.34 -10.97 -27.17
C ASN A 12 -4.52 -10.26 -28.26
N LEU A 13 -3.58 -9.41 -27.87
CA LEU A 13 -2.53 -8.96 -28.79
C LEU A 13 -1.55 -10.13 -28.96
N GLY A 14 -1.54 -10.76 -30.14
CA GLY A 14 -0.64 -11.87 -30.41
C GLY A 14 0.84 -11.45 -30.45
N GLY A 15 1.68 -12.16 -29.69
CA GLY A 15 3.15 -11.99 -29.66
C GLY A 15 3.64 -10.87 -28.74
N SER A 16 4.68 -11.13 -27.93
CA SER A 16 5.40 -10.21 -27.01
C SER A 16 4.56 -9.05 -26.44
N ASP A 17 4.13 -9.16 -25.18
CA ASP A 17 3.37 -8.16 -24.40
C ASP A 17 2.98 -6.90 -25.17
N GLY A 18 1.83 -6.97 -25.86
CA GLY A 18 1.44 -5.92 -26.78
C GLY A 18 1.34 -4.57 -26.06
N THR A 19 2.05 -3.55 -26.58
CA THR A 19 2.03 -2.20 -26.00
C THR A 19 0.89 -1.38 -26.57
N ILE A 20 0.12 -0.74 -25.69
CA ILE A 20 -1.01 0.13 -26.03
C ILE A 20 -0.74 1.51 -25.44
N GLN A 21 -0.71 2.52 -26.30
CA GLN A 21 -0.42 3.89 -25.90
C GLN A 21 -1.70 4.73 -25.85
N GLY A 22 -2.00 5.29 -24.68
CA GLY A 22 -2.91 6.40 -24.48
C GLY A 22 -2.24 7.70 -24.88
N THR A 23 -2.77 8.36 -25.90
CA THR A 23 -2.25 9.68 -26.35
C THR A 23 -3.07 10.85 -25.81
N ASN A 24 -4.26 10.58 -25.26
CA ASN A 24 -5.11 11.60 -24.68
C ASN A 24 -5.00 11.56 -23.16
N VAL A 25 -4.29 12.53 -22.60
CA VAL A 25 -4.03 12.66 -21.15
C VAL A 25 -5.29 12.93 -20.32
N ALA A 26 -6.42 13.27 -20.96
CA ALA A 26 -7.67 13.53 -20.27
C ALA A 26 -8.56 12.28 -20.13
N ASN A 27 -8.20 11.14 -20.71
CA ASN A 27 -9.03 9.93 -20.70
C ASN A 27 -8.22 8.70 -20.32
N PRO A 28 -8.85 7.73 -19.63
CA PRO A 28 -8.18 6.47 -19.35
C PRO A 28 -7.86 5.72 -20.66
N VAL A 29 -6.77 4.94 -20.66
CA VAL A 29 -6.43 4.10 -21.83
C VAL A 29 -7.44 2.97 -22.00
N PHE A 30 -7.82 2.37 -20.87
CA PHE A 30 -8.86 1.35 -20.77
C PHE A 30 -9.95 1.77 -19.79
N THR A 31 -11.20 1.75 -20.24
CA THR A 31 -12.36 1.71 -19.35
C THR A 31 -12.91 0.28 -19.37
N LEU A 32 -12.89 -0.38 -18.21
CA LEU A 32 -13.38 -1.74 -18.04
C LEU A 32 -14.89 -1.73 -17.85
N GLY A 33 -15.55 -2.76 -18.37
CA GLY A 33 -16.89 -3.17 -17.96
C GLY A 33 -16.87 -4.52 -17.25
N ASN A 34 -18.05 -5.04 -16.92
CA ASN A 34 -18.20 -6.33 -16.23
C ASN A 34 -17.52 -7.48 -16.97
N GLY A 35 -16.76 -8.29 -16.24
CA GLY A 35 -16.08 -9.50 -16.72
C GLY A 35 -14.96 -9.27 -17.73
N ASN A 36 -14.48 -8.03 -17.94
CA ASN A 36 -13.40 -7.78 -18.89
C ASN A 36 -12.07 -8.41 -18.41
N THR A 37 -11.25 -8.83 -19.36
CA THR A 37 -9.94 -9.44 -19.09
C THR A 37 -8.86 -8.75 -19.90
N LEU A 38 -7.80 -8.33 -19.20
CA LEU A 38 -6.55 -7.84 -19.77
C LEU A 38 -5.45 -8.87 -19.44
N ASN A 39 -4.73 -9.35 -20.45
CA ASN A 39 -3.72 -10.38 -20.28
C ASN A 39 -2.48 -10.14 -21.15
N GLY A 40 -1.29 -10.03 -20.54
CA GLY A 40 -0.02 -9.89 -21.25
C GLY A 40 0.03 -8.61 -22.08
N ILE A 41 -0.28 -7.47 -21.47
CA ILE A 41 -0.27 -6.18 -22.14
C ILE A 41 0.52 -5.15 -21.35
N THR A 42 1.17 -4.25 -22.09
CA THR A 42 1.78 -3.04 -21.53
C THR A 42 0.93 -1.83 -21.94
N ILE A 43 0.57 -1.00 -20.98
CA ILE A 43 -0.21 0.23 -21.17
C ILE A 43 0.71 1.41 -20.89
N THR A 44 0.71 2.41 -21.79
CA THR A 44 1.53 3.62 -21.64
C THR A 44 0.71 4.89 -21.82
N GLY A 45 1.03 5.97 -21.10
CA GLY A 45 0.36 7.27 -21.28
C GLY A 45 -1.11 7.29 -20.85
N GLY A 46 -1.87 8.27 -21.34
CA GLY A 46 -3.28 8.49 -21.00
C GLY A 46 -3.49 9.36 -19.76
N GLY A 47 -4.75 9.48 -19.33
CA GLY A 47 -5.11 9.88 -17.97
C GLY A 47 -4.75 8.73 -17.03
N ASP A 48 -5.70 7.89 -16.64
CA ASP A 48 -5.38 6.61 -16.01
C ASP A 48 -4.99 5.54 -17.04
N GLY A 49 -4.19 4.56 -16.63
CA GLY A 49 -3.95 3.40 -17.47
C GLY A 49 -5.21 2.55 -17.63
N ILE A 50 -5.83 2.22 -16.50
CA ILE A 50 -7.02 1.37 -16.40
C ILE A 50 -8.01 2.05 -15.48
N PHE A 51 -9.27 2.14 -15.90
CA PHE A 51 -10.36 2.68 -15.09
C PHE A 51 -11.51 1.68 -15.01
N GLY A 52 -11.99 1.40 -13.80
CA GLY A 52 -13.19 0.61 -13.55
C GLY A 52 -14.10 1.31 -12.54
N ASN A 53 -15.37 1.50 -12.89
CA ASN A 53 -16.34 2.14 -12.00
C ASN A 53 -17.66 1.37 -12.00
N ASN A 54 -18.11 0.95 -10.82
CA ASN A 54 -19.31 0.13 -10.62
C ASN A 54 -19.31 -1.17 -11.45
N ILE A 55 -18.14 -1.80 -11.60
CA ILE A 55 -18.03 -3.03 -12.40
C ILE A 55 -18.09 -4.29 -11.53
N THR A 56 -18.71 -5.33 -12.06
CA THR A 56 -18.69 -6.69 -11.47
C THR A 56 -17.78 -7.58 -12.30
N GLY A 57 -16.65 -7.95 -11.72
CA GLY A 57 -15.65 -8.79 -12.36
C GLY A 57 -14.72 -8.02 -13.28
N ALA A 58 -13.42 -8.18 -13.07
CA ALA A 58 -12.40 -7.96 -14.09
C ALA A 58 -11.18 -8.83 -13.78
N THR A 59 -10.40 -9.17 -14.80
CA THR A 59 -9.16 -9.96 -14.63
C THR A 59 -7.97 -9.24 -15.26
N LEU A 60 -6.93 -8.99 -14.47
CA LEU A 60 -5.68 -8.35 -14.92
C LEU A 60 -4.50 -9.33 -14.75
N THR A 61 -4.07 -10.00 -15.82
CA THR A 61 -2.96 -10.97 -15.76
C THR A 61 -1.75 -10.47 -16.54
N ASN A 62 -0.57 -10.42 -15.91
CA ASN A 62 0.66 -9.92 -16.53
C ASN A 62 0.45 -8.56 -17.21
N VAL A 63 -0.17 -7.63 -16.48
CA VAL A 63 -0.49 -6.29 -16.98
C VAL A 63 0.52 -5.31 -16.41
N THR A 64 1.16 -4.56 -17.29
CA THR A 64 2.03 -3.44 -16.93
C THR A 64 1.38 -2.13 -17.33
N VAL A 65 1.35 -1.15 -16.44
CA VAL A 65 0.98 0.23 -16.73
C VAL A 65 2.15 1.14 -16.41
N THR A 66 2.50 2.04 -17.32
CA THR A 66 3.58 3.00 -17.07
C THR A 66 3.36 4.36 -17.72
N GLY A 67 3.71 5.43 -17.00
CA GLY A 67 3.64 6.78 -17.53
C GLY A 67 2.22 7.27 -17.79
N ALA A 68 1.21 6.71 -17.12
CA ALA A 68 -0.13 7.28 -17.10
C ALA A 68 -0.07 8.67 -16.41
N GLY A 69 -0.85 9.64 -16.89
CA GLY A 69 -0.90 10.97 -16.28
C GLY A 69 -1.63 11.00 -14.93
N GLY A 70 -2.51 10.03 -14.69
CA GLY A 70 -3.22 9.75 -13.44
C GLY A 70 -2.72 8.47 -12.81
N ASN A 71 -3.64 7.60 -12.38
CA ASN A 71 -3.35 6.34 -11.73
C ASN A 71 -2.90 5.27 -12.72
N GLY A 72 -2.09 4.31 -12.26
CA GLY A 72 -1.79 3.11 -13.05
C GLY A 72 -3.08 2.31 -13.32
N ALA A 73 -3.79 1.98 -12.25
CA ALA A 73 -5.17 1.50 -12.31
C ALA A 73 -6.02 2.16 -11.23
N ASP A 74 -7.23 2.56 -11.59
CA ASP A 74 -8.20 3.22 -10.72
C ASP A 74 -9.51 2.44 -10.72
N PHE A 75 -9.89 1.94 -9.54
CA PHE A 75 -11.17 1.27 -9.31
C PHE A 75 -12.01 2.04 -8.31
N THR A 76 -13.18 2.50 -8.76
CA THR A 76 -14.07 3.34 -7.95
C THR A 76 -15.47 2.75 -7.81
N GLY A 77 -16.24 3.31 -6.87
CA GLY A 77 -17.66 3.04 -6.67
C GLY A 77 -17.92 1.64 -6.12
N SER A 78 -18.94 0.97 -6.62
CA SER A 78 -19.33 -0.39 -6.19
C SER A 78 -18.58 -1.52 -6.90
N SER A 79 -17.40 -1.22 -7.46
CA SER A 79 -16.61 -2.21 -8.20
C SER A 79 -16.22 -3.40 -7.32
N THR A 80 -16.39 -4.62 -7.81
CA THR A 80 -16.17 -5.85 -7.02
C THR A 80 -15.85 -7.04 -7.91
N GLY A 81 -15.22 -8.09 -7.36
CA GLY A 81 -14.80 -9.27 -8.10
C GLY A 81 -13.60 -9.00 -9.00
N ILE A 82 -12.78 -8.00 -8.66
CA ILE A 82 -11.59 -7.65 -9.42
C ILE A 82 -10.49 -8.64 -9.05
N THR A 83 -9.88 -9.25 -10.04
CA THR A 83 -8.80 -10.21 -9.85
C THR A 83 -7.58 -9.79 -10.65
N GLY A 84 -6.40 -10.03 -10.09
CA GLY A 84 -5.15 -9.75 -10.75
C GLY A 84 -4.11 -10.84 -10.52
N SER A 85 -3.14 -10.93 -11.43
CA SER A 85 -1.91 -11.70 -11.24
C SER A 85 -0.75 -11.03 -11.95
N ASN A 86 0.35 -10.78 -11.24
CA ASN A 86 1.54 -10.11 -11.80
C ASN A 86 1.21 -8.73 -12.39
N PHE A 87 0.61 -7.87 -11.58
CA PHE A 87 0.28 -6.48 -11.96
C PHE A 87 1.46 -5.57 -11.66
N THR A 88 1.81 -4.70 -12.59
CA THR A 88 2.88 -3.71 -12.43
C THR A 88 2.38 -2.33 -12.81
N ALA A 89 2.56 -1.34 -11.94
CA ALA A 89 2.27 0.06 -12.21
C ALA A 89 3.48 0.92 -11.85
N THR A 90 4.06 1.61 -12.83
CA THR A 90 5.30 2.36 -12.62
C THR A 90 5.33 3.74 -13.27
N GLY A 91 5.84 4.74 -12.55
CA GLY A 91 6.01 6.08 -13.13
C GLY A 91 4.71 6.77 -13.52
N ASN A 92 3.60 6.45 -12.84
CA ASN A 92 2.31 7.11 -13.11
C ASN A 92 2.20 8.43 -12.32
N GLY A 93 1.36 9.34 -12.81
CA GLY A 93 1.25 10.70 -12.30
C GLY A 93 0.49 10.85 -10.99
N LEU A 94 -0.22 9.80 -10.56
CA LEU A 94 -0.84 9.66 -9.24
C LEU A 94 -0.39 8.30 -8.65
N ASP A 95 -1.32 7.47 -8.17
CA ASP A 95 -1.01 6.20 -7.53
C ASP A 95 -0.64 5.10 -8.53
N GLY A 96 0.07 4.07 -8.04
CA GLY A 96 0.25 2.84 -8.81
C GLY A 96 -1.06 2.08 -8.98
N LEU A 97 -1.75 1.81 -7.87
CA LEU A 97 -3.06 1.19 -7.82
C LEU A 97 -3.92 1.94 -6.81
N HIS A 98 -4.98 2.56 -7.30
CA HIS A 98 -5.97 3.27 -6.50
C HIS A 98 -7.28 2.45 -6.45
N ILE A 99 -7.81 2.25 -5.25
CA ILE A 99 -9.07 1.56 -5.00
C ILE A 99 -9.90 2.40 -4.04
N ASP A 100 -10.97 3.00 -4.54
CA ASP A 100 -11.97 3.70 -3.73
C ASP A 100 -13.31 2.95 -3.80
N GLY A 101 -13.53 2.04 -2.84
CA GLY A 101 -14.79 1.32 -2.73
C GLY A 101 -14.75 0.02 -1.93
N ASP A 102 -15.95 -0.48 -1.60
CA ASP A 102 -16.19 -1.57 -0.63
C ASP A 102 -16.21 -2.98 -1.25
N GLY A 103 -15.65 -3.14 -2.44
CA GLY A 103 -15.71 -4.38 -3.20
C GLY A 103 -14.73 -5.48 -2.77
N THR A 104 -14.64 -6.50 -3.62
CA THR A 104 -13.65 -7.58 -3.49
C THR A 104 -12.56 -7.45 -4.56
N TYR A 105 -11.31 -7.45 -4.12
CA TYR A 105 -10.11 -7.27 -4.93
C TYR A 105 -9.11 -8.35 -4.55
N ASN A 106 -8.70 -9.19 -5.50
CA ASN A 106 -7.83 -10.33 -5.24
C ASN A 106 -6.68 -10.40 -6.25
N PHE A 107 -5.52 -9.89 -5.84
CA PHE A 107 -4.28 -9.87 -6.62
C PHE A 107 -3.34 -10.98 -6.15
N THR A 108 -3.21 -12.00 -6.99
CA THR A 108 -2.25 -13.09 -6.78
C THR A 108 -0.89 -12.76 -7.41
N GLY A 109 0.14 -13.53 -7.10
CA GLY A 109 1.50 -13.24 -7.58
C GLY A 109 2.03 -11.89 -7.07
N THR A 110 2.88 -11.24 -7.87
CA THR A 110 3.49 -9.96 -7.47
C THR A 110 2.70 -8.77 -7.97
N THR A 111 2.37 -7.84 -7.07
CA THR A 111 1.90 -6.51 -7.40
C THR A 111 3.08 -5.55 -7.20
N LEU A 112 3.63 -4.99 -8.27
CA LEU A 112 4.76 -4.06 -8.23
C LEU A 112 4.28 -2.63 -8.50
N LEU A 113 4.47 -1.74 -7.54
CA LEU A 113 3.98 -0.37 -7.54
C LEU A 113 5.19 0.54 -7.28
N LYS A 114 5.76 1.09 -8.35
CA LYS A 114 7.08 1.71 -8.27
C LYS A 114 7.21 3.08 -8.94
N GLY A 115 7.78 4.05 -8.23
CA GLY A 115 8.12 5.35 -8.83
C GLY A 115 6.91 6.16 -9.24
N ASN A 116 5.74 5.92 -8.63
CA ASN A 116 4.54 6.70 -8.90
C ASN A 116 4.62 8.05 -8.17
N LEU A 117 3.95 9.07 -8.69
CA LEU A 117 4.05 10.44 -8.19
C LEU A 117 3.16 10.71 -6.97
N ASP A 118 2.36 9.74 -6.56
CA ASP A 118 1.62 9.73 -5.29
C ASP A 118 1.94 8.43 -4.53
N ASP A 119 0.95 7.64 -4.12
CA ASP A 119 1.17 6.40 -3.39
C ASP A 119 1.53 5.22 -4.31
N GLY A 120 2.16 4.19 -3.74
CA GLY A 120 2.27 2.90 -4.44
C GLY A 120 0.90 2.24 -4.56
N LEU A 121 0.32 1.91 -3.41
CA LEU A 121 -1.03 1.37 -3.23
C LEU A 121 -1.84 2.35 -2.39
N ASP A 122 -2.95 2.86 -2.92
CA ASP A 122 -3.95 3.59 -2.15
C ASP A 122 -5.28 2.84 -2.18
N ILE A 123 -5.80 2.55 -1.00
CA ILE A 123 -7.09 1.91 -0.79
C ILE A 123 -7.88 2.71 0.21
N THR A 124 -9.07 3.14 -0.19
CA THR A 124 -10.08 3.71 0.69
C THR A 124 -11.36 2.87 0.62
N GLY A 125 -11.84 2.38 1.77
CA GLY A 125 -13.13 1.70 1.89
C GLY A 125 -13.17 0.54 2.89
N LYS A 126 -14.23 -0.26 2.79
CA LYS A 126 -14.57 -1.37 3.71
C LYS A 126 -14.64 -2.72 2.99
N GLY A 127 -13.92 -2.82 1.87
CA GLY A 127 -13.91 -3.99 1.02
C GLY A 127 -13.06 -5.14 1.55
N THR A 128 -12.89 -6.15 0.72
CA THR A 128 -11.92 -7.24 0.93
C THR A 128 -10.81 -7.09 -0.09
N TYR A 129 -9.63 -6.72 0.39
CA TYR A 129 -8.47 -6.43 -0.44
C TYR A 129 -7.38 -7.46 -0.13
N THR A 130 -7.16 -8.39 -1.04
CA THR A 130 -6.23 -9.50 -0.86
C THR A 130 -5.12 -9.41 -1.89
N PHE A 131 -3.88 -9.43 -1.41
CA PHE A 131 -2.67 -9.45 -2.21
C PHE A 131 -1.80 -10.63 -1.80
N ALA A 132 -1.13 -11.30 -2.74
CA ALA A 132 -0.11 -12.29 -2.39
C ALA A 132 1.20 -11.58 -2.00
N THR A 133 1.75 -10.76 -2.91
CA THR A 133 2.96 -9.98 -2.68
C THR A 133 2.73 -8.55 -3.15
N VAL A 134 3.02 -7.56 -2.29
CA VAL A 134 2.98 -6.13 -2.64
C VAL A 134 4.38 -5.52 -2.51
N ASN A 135 4.94 -5.10 -3.63
CA ASN A 135 6.20 -4.37 -3.66
C ASN A 135 5.91 -2.89 -3.95
N ALA A 136 6.00 -2.04 -2.93
CA ALA A 136 5.77 -0.60 -3.05
C ALA A 136 7.09 0.16 -2.88
N GLN A 137 7.64 0.65 -3.99
CA GLN A 137 9.03 1.10 -4.05
C GLN A 137 9.15 2.50 -4.66
N ASP A 138 9.95 3.37 -4.05
CA ASP A 138 10.35 4.65 -4.64
C ASP A 138 9.17 5.56 -5.05
N ASN A 139 7.98 5.43 -4.45
CA ASN A 139 6.83 6.30 -4.73
C ASN A 139 7.00 7.65 -4.03
N THR A 140 6.36 8.71 -4.53
CA THR A 140 6.64 10.08 -4.06
C THR A 140 5.95 10.42 -2.74
N ASP A 141 4.78 9.85 -2.45
CA ASP A 141 4.19 9.88 -1.11
C ASP A 141 4.33 8.50 -0.43
N ARG A 142 3.26 7.79 -0.14
CA ARG A 142 3.30 6.58 0.68
C ARG A 142 3.61 5.33 -0.14
N GLY A 143 4.12 4.31 0.53
CA GLY A 143 4.27 3.00 -0.09
C GLY A 143 2.93 2.28 -0.20
N ILE A 144 2.36 1.99 0.97
CA ILE A 144 1.05 1.36 1.11
C ILE A 144 0.19 2.23 2.03
N THR A 145 -0.97 2.61 1.53
CA THR A 145 -2.03 3.31 2.24
C THR A 145 -3.28 2.47 2.20
N VAL A 146 -3.80 2.12 3.37
CA VAL A 146 -5.08 1.43 3.47
C VAL A 146 -5.90 2.11 4.54
N GLN A 147 -6.94 2.78 4.07
CA GLN A 147 -7.85 3.54 4.90
C GLN A 147 -9.26 2.99 4.80
N GLY A 148 -9.93 2.93 5.95
CA GLY A 148 -11.26 2.35 6.02
C GLY A 148 -12.15 3.06 7.03
N THR A 149 -12.96 2.27 7.73
CA THR A 149 -13.66 2.75 8.92
C THR A 149 -13.52 1.69 10.00
N SER A 150 -13.54 2.10 11.27
CA SER A 150 -13.34 1.22 12.43
C SER A 150 -14.33 0.05 12.55
N THR A 151 -15.33 -0.03 11.66
CA THR A 151 -16.34 -1.08 11.58
C THR A 151 -16.47 -1.62 10.14
N GLY A 152 -15.49 -2.39 9.68
CA GLY A 152 -15.59 -3.16 8.44
C GLY A 152 -14.29 -3.25 7.64
N GLY A 153 -14.32 -4.05 6.58
CA GLY A 153 -13.21 -4.23 5.66
C GLY A 153 -12.09 -5.15 6.13
N THR A 154 -11.36 -5.71 5.17
CA THR A 154 -10.15 -6.50 5.40
C THR A 154 -9.08 -6.18 4.39
N PHE A 155 -7.84 -6.03 4.85
CA PHE A 155 -6.66 -5.95 3.98
C PHE A 155 -5.68 -7.06 4.31
N THR A 156 -5.30 -7.85 3.31
CA THR A 156 -4.40 -8.99 3.47
C THR A 156 -3.25 -8.90 2.48
N THR A 157 -2.02 -9.06 2.96
CA THR A 157 -0.86 -9.39 2.12
C THR A 157 -0.04 -10.51 2.74
N THR A 158 0.55 -11.38 1.92
CA THR A 158 1.35 -12.52 2.41
C THR A 158 2.86 -12.36 2.25
N GLY A 159 3.30 -11.27 1.62
CA GLY A 159 4.70 -10.91 1.48
C GLY A 159 4.88 -9.57 0.77
N GLY A 160 6.12 -9.26 0.43
CA GLY A 160 6.48 -8.06 -0.33
C GLY A 160 7.40 -7.11 0.41
N THR A 161 7.93 -6.14 -0.33
CA THR A 161 8.93 -5.19 0.15
C THR A 161 8.43 -3.77 -0.03
N VAL A 162 8.55 -2.97 1.02
CA VAL A 162 8.22 -1.55 0.98
C VAL A 162 9.52 -0.75 1.17
N SER A 163 9.87 0.11 0.22
CA SER A 163 11.15 0.82 0.30
C SER A 163 11.22 2.15 -0.43
N GLY A 164 11.96 3.10 0.12
CA GLY A 164 12.36 4.33 -0.57
C GLY A 164 11.23 5.30 -0.93
N ASN A 165 10.06 5.18 -0.31
CA ASN A 165 8.92 6.06 -0.61
C ASN A 165 9.16 7.47 -0.02
N GLY A 166 8.55 8.52 -0.54
CA GLY A 166 8.84 9.90 -0.10
C GLY A 166 8.11 10.32 1.18
N GLY A 167 6.99 9.68 1.49
CA GLY A 167 6.15 9.87 2.67
C GLY A 167 6.24 8.72 3.66
N THR A 168 5.11 8.22 4.13
CA THR A 168 5.05 7.07 5.06
C THR A 168 5.20 5.75 4.31
N ALA A 169 6.08 4.85 4.73
CA ALA A 169 6.25 3.58 4.01
C ALA A 169 4.96 2.73 4.07
N VAL A 170 4.40 2.52 5.26
CA VAL A 170 3.12 1.83 5.46
C VAL A 170 2.22 2.63 6.39
N PHE A 171 1.04 3.00 5.92
CA PHE A 171 -0.01 3.68 6.68
C PHE A 171 -1.30 2.83 6.62
N ILE A 172 -1.80 2.43 7.79
CA ILE A 172 -3.06 1.68 7.90
C ILE A 172 -3.91 2.28 9.00
N ASP A 173 -5.08 2.82 8.61
CA ASP A 173 -6.03 3.47 9.52
C ASP A 173 -7.43 3.65 8.91
N PRO A 174 -8.51 3.19 9.54
CA PRO A 174 -8.67 2.01 10.39
C PRO A 174 -9.18 0.82 9.54
N ILE A 175 -8.67 -0.39 9.77
CA ILE A 175 -9.19 -1.62 9.13
C ILE A 175 -8.77 -2.89 9.89
N THR A 176 -9.46 -4.02 9.65
CA THR A 176 -8.90 -5.34 10.02
C THR A 176 -7.83 -5.73 9.00
N ALA A 177 -6.59 -5.85 9.45
CA ALA A 177 -5.45 -6.15 8.59
C ALA A 177 -4.87 -7.54 8.89
N HIS A 178 -4.39 -8.22 7.86
CA HIS A 178 -3.58 -9.44 7.93
C HIS A 178 -2.36 -9.26 7.03
N VAL A 179 -1.42 -8.44 7.50
CA VAL A 179 -0.26 -8.02 6.72
C VAL A 179 0.95 -8.88 7.08
N VAL A 180 1.56 -9.45 6.06
CA VAL A 180 2.91 -10.03 6.10
C VAL A 180 3.75 -9.33 5.04
N LEU A 181 4.87 -8.76 5.45
CA LEU A 181 5.89 -8.18 4.57
C LEU A 181 7.22 -8.89 4.78
N ASP A 182 8.02 -8.93 3.74
CA ASP A 182 9.38 -9.47 3.78
C ASP A 182 10.35 -8.46 4.39
N SER A 183 10.23 -7.17 4.03
CA SER A 183 11.08 -6.12 4.61
C SER A 183 10.49 -4.73 4.43
N ILE A 184 10.96 -3.79 5.27
CA ILE A 184 10.72 -2.35 5.14
C ILE A 184 12.08 -1.65 5.17
N SER A 185 12.37 -0.83 4.16
CA SER A 185 13.61 -0.05 4.07
C SER A 185 13.34 1.39 3.64
N GLN A 186 13.28 2.29 4.62
CA GLN A 186 12.80 3.65 4.45
C GLN A 186 13.86 4.67 4.87
N SER A 187 14.07 5.70 4.06
CA SER A 187 14.94 6.83 4.39
C SER A 187 14.25 8.12 4.02
N GLY A 188 14.09 9.03 4.97
CA GLY A 188 13.25 10.22 4.81
C GLY A 188 11.77 9.92 5.03
N GLY A 189 10.95 10.89 4.64
CA GLY A 189 9.49 10.86 4.79
C GLY A 189 9.00 11.11 6.21
N THR A 190 7.69 11.07 6.39
CA THR A 190 7.04 11.38 7.67
C THR A 190 7.32 10.29 8.71
N SER A 191 7.08 9.03 8.35
CA SER A 191 7.27 7.86 9.22
C SER A 191 7.66 6.63 8.40
N GLY A 192 8.15 5.58 9.06
CA GLY A 192 8.29 4.27 8.42
C GLY A 192 6.97 3.50 8.44
N VAL A 193 6.40 3.33 9.63
CA VAL A 193 5.15 2.57 9.83
C VAL A 193 4.22 3.34 10.74
N VAL A 194 2.96 3.48 10.33
CA VAL A 194 1.89 4.06 11.12
C VAL A 194 0.70 3.09 11.09
N LEU A 195 0.31 2.61 12.27
CA LEU A 195 -0.82 1.70 12.46
C LEU A 195 -1.77 2.33 13.48
N GLU A 196 -2.95 2.74 13.02
CA GLU A 196 -3.95 3.38 13.86
C GLU A 196 -5.23 2.56 13.77
N ASN A 197 -5.81 2.23 14.93
CA ASN A 197 -7.09 1.52 15.02
C ASN A 197 -7.11 0.19 14.21
N VAL A 198 -5.97 -0.52 14.18
CA VAL A 198 -5.79 -1.74 13.37
C VAL A 198 -6.14 -2.98 14.19
N ALA A 199 -7.07 -3.79 13.67
CA ALA A 199 -7.36 -5.14 14.17
C ALA A 199 -6.64 -6.22 13.36
N GLY A 200 -6.59 -7.46 13.87
CA GLY A 200 -5.99 -8.60 13.17
C GLY A 200 -4.49 -8.79 13.45
N SER A 201 -3.64 -8.68 12.44
CA SER A 201 -2.20 -8.92 12.54
C SER A 201 -1.38 -8.09 11.54
N PHE A 202 -0.22 -7.61 11.99
CA PHE A 202 0.80 -6.98 11.16
C PHE A 202 2.16 -7.65 11.43
N THR A 203 2.85 -8.07 10.39
CA THR A 203 4.12 -8.79 10.50
C THR A 203 5.11 -8.35 9.43
N VAL A 204 6.32 -7.97 9.85
CA VAL A 204 7.49 -7.90 8.96
C VAL A 204 8.42 -9.05 9.32
N ASN A 205 8.66 -9.97 8.39
CA ASN A 205 9.48 -11.16 8.64
C ASN A 205 10.98 -10.85 8.68
N GLY A 206 11.46 -10.04 7.75
CA GLY A 206 12.85 -9.60 7.67
C GLY A 206 13.09 -8.27 8.39
N ALA A 207 14.10 -7.54 7.91
CA ALA A 207 14.54 -6.31 8.53
C ALA A 207 13.55 -5.15 8.31
N THR A 208 13.39 -4.33 9.34
CA THR A 208 12.76 -3.02 9.30
C THR A 208 13.84 -1.97 9.55
N THR A 209 14.29 -1.30 8.48
CA THR A 209 15.31 -0.25 8.54
C THR A 209 14.67 1.08 8.19
N ILE A 210 14.65 2.02 9.14
CA ILE A 210 14.02 3.34 8.97
C ILE A 210 15.03 4.41 9.38
N SER A 211 15.18 5.46 8.59
CA SER A 211 16.09 6.54 8.94
C SER A 211 15.63 7.92 8.49
N ASN A 212 16.09 8.96 9.20
CA ASN A 212 15.93 10.36 8.84
C ASN A 212 14.46 10.77 8.59
N THR A 213 13.51 10.21 9.34
CA THR A 213 12.10 10.58 9.26
C THR A 213 11.88 11.96 9.91
N THR A 214 10.85 12.69 9.48
CA THR A 214 10.48 13.97 10.12
C THR A 214 9.61 13.77 11.35
N GLY A 215 8.86 12.66 11.40
CA GLY A 215 8.06 12.19 12.54
C GLY A 215 8.61 10.92 13.17
N PRO A 216 7.81 10.23 14.00
CA PRO A 216 8.22 8.97 14.61
C PRO A 216 8.50 7.91 13.54
N ALA A 217 9.52 7.07 13.77
CA ALA A 217 9.84 6.03 12.79
C ALA A 217 8.76 4.94 12.74
N ILE A 218 8.25 4.52 13.90
CA ILE A 218 7.10 3.61 14.01
C ILE A 218 6.13 4.19 15.02
N ALA A 219 4.89 4.45 14.61
CA ALA A 219 3.79 4.88 15.48
C ALA A 219 2.67 3.83 15.46
N ILE A 220 2.22 3.43 16.65
CA ILE A 220 1.16 2.43 16.80
C ILE A 220 0.17 2.89 17.87
N SER A 221 -1.09 3.01 17.46
CA SER A 221 -2.14 3.59 18.28
C SER A 221 -3.46 2.82 18.16
N ASP A 222 -4.16 2.64 19.29
CA ASP A 222 -5.42 1.90 19.44
C ASP A 222 -5.55 0.62 18.58
N SER A 223 -4.44 -0.11 18.45
CA SER A 223 -4.31 -1.22 17.51
C SER A 223 -4.29 -2.56 18.26
N PRO A 224 -5.45 -3.22 18.43
CA PRO A 224 -5.52 -4.55 19.06
C PRO A 224 -4.94 -5.67 18.17
N ALA A 225 -4.42 -5.37 16.98
CA ALA A 225 -3.72 -6.31 16.13
C ALA A 225 -2.47 -6.91 16.79
N THR A 226 -2.19 -8.19 16.53
CA THR A 226 -0.90 -8.78 16.88
C THR A 226 0.19 -8.21 15.97
N ILE A 227 1.17 -7.50 16.54
CA ILE A 227 2.19 -6.80 15.77
C ILE A 227 3.55 -7.45 16.00
N ARG A 228 4.22 -7.83 14.91
CA ARG A 228 5.56 -8.43 14.93
C ARG A 228 6.49 -7.80 13.92
N PHE A 229 7.70 -7.49 14.35
CA PHE A 229 8.80 -7.12 13.48
C PHE A 229 9.92 -8.18 13.58
N GLY A 230 10.69 -8.33 12.51
CA GLY A 230 12.02 -8.94 12.59
C GLY A 230 12.99 -8.00 13.31
N ASP A 231 14.21 -7.90 12.83
CA ASP A 231 15.16 -6.92 13.36
C ASP A 231 14.73 -5.49 12.99
N ILE A 232 14.88 -4.56 13.94
CA ILE A 232 14.59 -3.14 13.78
C ILE A 232 15.90 -2.35 13.85
N SER A 233 16.12 -1.51 12.85
CA SER A 233 17.18 -0.50 12.85
C SER A 233 16.55 0.87 12.58
N ILE A 234 16.61 1.76 13.55
CA ILE A 234 16.11 3.14 13.45
C ILE A 234 17.29 4.10 13.65
N THR A 235 17.43 5.08 12.75
CA THR A 235 18.50 6.10 12.83
C THR A 235 17.94 7.49 12.57
N ASN A 236 18.19 8.44 13.47
CA ASN A 236 17.73 9.84 13.36
C ASN A 236 16.21 9.97 13.11
N PRO A 237 15.34 9.36 13.93
CA PRO A 237 13.91 9.61 13.83
C PRO A 237 13.60 11.06 14.20
N GLY A 238 12.53 11.59 13.64
CA GLY A 238 12.03 12.94 13.94
C GLY A 238 11.16 12.97 15.20
N ALA A 239 10.82 14.18 15.64
CA ALA A 239 9.95 14.39 16.78
C ALA A 239 8.52 13.98 16.44
N ASP A 240 7.79 13.51 17.45
CA ASP A 240 6.34 13.51 17.35
C ASP A 240 5.86 14.98 17.29
N THR A 241 5.38 15.39 16.12
CA THR A 241 4.82 16.73 15.89
C THR A 241 3.30 16.73 15.99
N GLN A 242 2.66 15.58 16.24
CA GLN A 242 1.22 15.49 16.51
C GLN A 242 0.93 15.92 17.96
N SER A 243 1.26 17.18 18.29
CA SER A 243 0.99 17.78 19.61
C SER A 243 -0.46 18.27 19.78
N GLY A 244 -1.46 17.60 19.19
CA GLY A 244 -2.85 18.04 19.29
C GLY A 244 -3.85 17.09 18.62
N ASP A 245 -4.78 16.59 19.44
CA ASP A 245 -6.01 15.83 19.18
C ASP A 245 -5.97 14.29 19.02
N ASP A 246 -4.83 13.66 18.70
CA ASP A 246 -4.70 12.19 18.66
C ASP A 246 -3.66 11.66 19.66
N ASP A 247 -3.72 12.13 20.91
CA ASP A 247 -3.05 11.46 22.03
C ASP A 247 -3.87 10.18 22.30
N VAL A 248 -3.64 9.16 21.47
CA VAL A 248 -4.56 8.03 21.24
C VAL A 248 -4.68 7.18 22.49
N ALA A 249 -5.69 7.50 23.30
CA ALA A 249 -6.10 6.67 24.42
C ALA A 249 -6.57 5.31 23.90
N GLY A 250 -5.81 4.26 24.19
CA GLY A 250 -6.13 2.95 23.64
C GLY A 250 -5.37 1.80 24.29
N VAL A 251 -5.68 0.59 23.83
CA VAL A 251 -4.94 -0.62 24.21
C VAL A 251 -4.42 -1.23 22.93
N ASN A 252 -3.10 -1.18 22.75
CA ASN A 252 -2.44 -1.98 21.73
C ASN A 252 -2.31 -3.41 22.24
N ALA A 253 -2.36 -4.39 21.35
CA ALA A 253 -1.87 -5.72 21.71
C ALA A 253 -0.33 -5.68 21.89
N ALA A 254 0.24 -6.82 22.31
CA ALA A 254 1.68 -6.92 22.47
C ALA A 254 2.41 -6.73 21.13
N VAL A 255 3.48 -5.94 21.15
CA VAL A 255 4.39 -5.74 20.03
C VAL A 255 5.66 -6.55 20.30
N VAL A 256 6.03 -7.41 19.35
CA VAL A 256 7.23 -8.25 19.45
C VAL A 256 8.21 -7.91 18.34
N ALA A 257 9.49 -7.76 18.67
CA ALA A 257 10.56 -7.50 17.71
C ALA A 257 11.75 -8.45 17.91
N GLY A 258 12.56 -8.59 16.86
CA GLY A 258 13.90 -9.19 16.92
C GLY A 258 14.89 -8.30 17.69
N ASN A 259 16.10 -8.15 17.18
CA ASN A 259 17.07 -7.19 17.71
C ASN A 259 16.65 -5.78 17.31
N SER A 260 16.60 -4.87 18.27
CA SER A 260 16.22 -3.47 18.03
C SER A 260 17.38 -2.55 18.35
N VAL A 261 17.81 -1.79 17.35
CA VAL A 261 18.81 -0.72 17.47
C VAL A 261 18.13 0.60 17.10
N ILE A 262 18.11 1.54 18.05
CA ILE A 262 17.57 2.88 17.86
C ILE A 262 18.69 3.86 18.14
N SER A 263 19.03 4.69 17.16
CA SER A 263 20.16 5.61 17.29
C SER A 263 19.83 7.02 16.81
N GLY A 264 20.57 8.00 17.34
CA GLY A 264 20.49 9.38 16.86
C GLY A 264 19.18 10.07 17.20
N LEU A 265 18.56 9.72 18.33
CA LEU A 265 17.24 10.22 18.72
C LEU A 265 17.15 11.75 18.71
N GLY A 266 18.12 12.48 19.26
CA GLY A 266 17.99 13.94 19.39
C GLY A 266 16.71 14.31 20.16
N VAL A 267 15.78 15.02 19.50
CA VAL A 267 14.42 15.33 20.03
C VAL A 267 13.34 14.36 19.52
N GLY A 268 13.75 13.34 18.78
CA GLY A 268 12.90 12.43 18.04
C GLY A 268 12.38 11.23 18.83
N THR A 269 11.35 10.60 18.27
CA THR A 269 10.70 9.41 18.80
C THR A 269 10.94 8.23 17.85
N GLY A 270 11.75 7.25 18.26
CA GLY A 270 11.98 6.06 17.45
C GLY A 270 10.73 5.19 17.34
N LEU A 271 10.26 4.70 18.48
CA LEU A 271 9.02 3.94 18.61
C LEU A 271 8.04 4.77 19.44
N ASP A 272 6.87 5.04 18.87
CA ASP A 272 5.81 5.79 19.53
C ASP A 272 4.63 4.89 19.88
N PHE A 273 4.37 4.82 21.18
CA PHE A 273 3.22 4.16 21.79
C PHE A 273 2.50 5.11 22.76
N SER A 274 2.76 6.41 22.68
CA SER A 274 2.15 7.41 23.54
C SER A 274 0.61 7.34 23.43
N GLY A 275 -0.07 7.69 24.52
CA GLY A 275 -1.52 7.48 24.66
C GLY A 275 -1.98 6.03 24.87
N SER A 276 -1.20 5.01 24.45
CA SER A 276 -1.62 3.61 24.43
C SER A 276 -0.94 2.72 25.47
N LYS A 277 -1.67 1.72 25.99
CA LYS A 277 -1.09 0.66 26.83
C LYS A 277 -0.54 -0.45 25.95
N THR A 278 0.78 -0.58 25.89
CA THR A 278 1.46 -1.55 25.03
C THR A 278 2.52 -2.33 25.80
N ASN A 279 2.55 -3.65 25.62
CA ASN A 279 3.72 -4.44 26.00
C ASN A 279 4.65 -4.55 24.80
N PHE A 280 5.84 -3.97 24.89
CA PHE A 280 6.89 -4.12 23.89
C PHE A 280 7.93 -5.14 24.35
N THR A 281 8.24 -6.13 23.52
CA THR A 281 9.28 -7.14 23.79
C THR A 281 10.23 -7.24 22.60
N ALA A 282 11.54 -7.11 22.85
CA ALA A 282 12.58 -7.29 21.84
C ALA A 282 13.55 -8.38 22.28
N GLN A 283 14.20 -9.07 21.33
CA GLN A 283 15.28 -10.02 21.62
C GLN A 283 16.45 -9.32 22.31
N SER A 284 16.80 -8.13 21.81
CA SER A 284 17.73 -7.20 22.44
C SER A 284 17.31 -5.78 22.08
N LEU A 285 17.63 -4.82 22.95
CA LEU A 285 17.34 -3.41 22.72
C LEU A 285 18.59 -2.58 23.01
N SER A 286 19.05 -1.82 22.02
CA SER A 286 20.11 -0.83 22.14
C SER A 286 19.58 0.53 21.72
N ILE A 287 19.73 1.52 22.61
CA ILE A 287 19.34 2.91 22.37
C ILE A 287 20.57 3.78 22.58
N THR A 288 20.98 4.54 21.57
CA THR A 288 22.21 5.36 21.59
C THR A 288 22.04 6.76 21.01
#